data_AF-A0A5J6MIJ7-F1
#
_entry.id   AF-A0A5J6MIJ7-F1
#
_cell.length_a   1.000
_cell.length_b   1.000
_cell.length_c   1.000
_cell.angle_alpha   90.00
_cell.angle_beta   90.00
_cell.angle_gamma   90.00
#
_symmetry.space_group_name_H-M   'P 1'
#
loop_
_entity.id
_entity.type
_entity.pdbx_description
1 polymer ?
#
loop_
_entity_poly.entity_id
_entity_poly.type
_entity_poly.pdbx_seq_one_letter_code
_entity_poly.pdbx_strand_id
1 'polypeptide(L)' 'MRRVTRDSLRRMVEELPSVGWPDAELDGLVAPQFGVITGFPEFLTEVEALCRLDLGATGLPGRLPDKKRRP' A
#
# COMPACT_ATOMS: atom_id res chain seq x y z
N MET A 1 -12.29 -1.82 6.07
CA MET A 1 -11.81 -2.51 4.86
C MET A 1 -12.25 -3.97 4.85
N ARG A 2 -12.30 -4.60 3.67
CA ARG A 2 -12.14 -6.07 3.54
C ARG A 2 -10.76 -6.43 4.11
N ARG A 3 -10.68 -7.54 4.85
CA ARG A 3 -9.44 -8.05 5.43
C ARG A 3 -8.37 -8.14 4.33
N VAL A 4 -7.17 -7.59 4.59
CA VAL A 4 -6.05 -7.70 3.66
C VAL A 4 -5.75 -9.19 3.49
N THR A 5 -5.85 -9.67 2.27
CA THR A 5 -5.59 -11.06 1.95
C THR A 5 -4.22 -11.19 1.31
N ARG A 6 -3.69 -12.40 1.35
CA ARG A 6 -2.49 -12.80 0.61
C ARG A 6 -2.55 -12.39 -0.87
N ASP A 7 -3.71 -12.58 -1.50
CA ASP A 7 -3.93 -12.19 -2.90
C ASP A 7 -3.84 -10.68 -3.13
N SER A 8 -4.23 -9.88 -2.15
CA SER A 8 -4.12 -8.42 -2.22
C SER A 8 -2.65 -7.99 -2.21
N LEU A 9 -1.84 -8.58 -1.33
CA LEU A 9 -0.40 -8.28 -1.26
C LEU A 9 0.37 -8.79 -2.46
N ARG A 10 0.01 -9.98 -2.97
CA ARG A 10 0.64 -10.53 -4.19
C ARG A 10 0.47 -9.60 -5.38
N ARG A 11 -0.73 -9.04 -5.59
CA ARG A 11 -0.97 -8.04 -6.66
C ARG A 11 -0.14 -6.77 -6.47
N MET A 12 0.03 -6.31 -5.22
CA MET A 12 0.86 -5.12 -4.95
C MET A 12 2.34 -5.37 -5.25
N VAL A 13 2.84 -6.57 -4.93
CA VAL A 13 4.22 -6.97 -5.24
C VAL A 13 4.45 -7.14 -6.74
N GLU A 14 3.46 -7.64 -7.49
CA GLU A 14 3.56 -7.77 -8.96
C GLU A 14 3.80 -6.41 -9.64
N GLU A 15 3.28 -5.32 -9.08
CA GLU A 15 3.51 -3.95 -9.54
C GLU A 15 4.88 -3.38 -9.10
N LEU A 16 5.60 -4.07 -8.21
CA LEU A 16 6.91 -3.70 -7.67
C LEU A 16 7.96 -4.79 -8.03
N PRO A 17 8.37 -4.89 -9.31
CA PRO A 17 9.19 -6.00 -9.82
C PRO A 17 10.63 -6.04 -9.27
N SER A 18 11.01 -5.10 -8.39
CA SER A 18 12.37 -4.96 -7.89
C SER A 18 12.76 -5.98 -6.82
N VAL A 19 11.79 -6.69 -6.20
CA VAL A 19 12.06 -7.68 -5.15
C VAL A 19 11.20 -8.92 -5.38
N GLY A 20 11.81 -10.11 -5.35
CA GLY A 20 11.06 -11.36 -5.32
C GLY A 20 10.59 -11.62 -3.89
N TRP A 21 9.29 -11.44 -3.63
CA TRP A 21 8.70 -11.75 -2.33
C TRP A 21 8.26 -13.22 -2.29
N PRO A 22 8.86 -14.06 -1.44
CA PRO A 22 8.41 -15.42 -1.23
C PRO A 22 7.02 -15.45 -0.58
N ASP A 23 6.26 -16.50 -0.87
CA ASP A 23 4.91 -16.66 -0.32
C ASP A 23 4.84 -16.72 1.20
N ALA A 24 5.85 -17.33 1.82
CA ALA A 24 5.95 -17.42 3.26
C ALA A 24 6.07 -16.04 3.93
N GLU A 25 6.69 -15.06 3.26
CA GLU A 25 6.81 -13.70 3.78
C GLU A 25 5.48 -12.93 3.66
N LEU A 26 4.76 -13.12 2.55
CA LEU A 26 3.41 -12.58 2.37
C LEU A 26 2.43 -13.12 3.41
N ASP A 27 2.51 -14.42 3.70
CA ASP A 27 1.67 -15.07 4.70
C ASP A 27 1.96 -14.54 6.10
N GLY A 28 3.23 -14.23 6.42
CA GLY A 28 3.64 -13.60 7.68
C GLY A 28 3.07 -12.19 7.89
N LEU A 29 2.82 -11.44 6.82
CA LEU A 29 2.21 -10.10 6.88
C LEU A 29 0.68 -10.16 7.08
N VAL A 30 0.03 -11.23 6.63
CA VAL A 30 -1.43 -11.42 6.73
C VAL A 30 -1.82 -12.13 8.03
N ALA A 31 -1.00 -13.08 8.48
CA ALA A 31 -1.21 -13.91 9.65
C ALA A 31 0.11 -14.07 10.43
N PRO A 32 0.47 -13.09 11.28
CA PRO A 32 1.73 -13.11 12.01
C PRO A 32 1.81 -14.34 12.91
N GLN A 33 2.71 -15.26 12.58
CA GLN A 33 3.05 -16.37 13.46
C GLN A 33 4.16 -15.87 14.39
N PHE A 34 4.00 -16.05 15.70
CA PHE A 34 4.96 -15.64 16.75
C PHE A 34 5.00 -14.15 17.14
N GLY A 35 4.08 -13.29 16.67
CA GLY A 35 3.94 -11.92 17.19
C GLY A 35 5.06 -10.94 16.82
N VAL A 36 5.94 -11.29 15.87
CA VAL A 36 7.08 -10.45 15.46
C VAL A 36 6.68 -9.36 14.45
N ILE A 37 5.56 -9.51 13.73
CA ILE A 37 4.99 -8.46 12.88
C ILE A 37 3.59 -8.10 13.39
N THR A 38 3.52 -7.31 14.44
CA THR A 38 2.29 -6.64 14.86
C THR A 38 2.26 -5.26 14.22
N GLY A 39 1.13 -4.84 13.63
CA GLY A 39 0.98 -3.46 13.13
C GLY A 39 0.85 -3.31 11.62
N PHE A 40 1.06 -4.35 10.81
CA PHE A 40 0.93 -4.21 9.35
C PHE A 40 -0.51 -3.91 8.89
N PRO A 41 -1.55 -4.56 9.44
CA PRO A 41 -2.95 -4.16 9.17
C PRO A 41 -3.26 -2.71 9.60
N GLU A 42 -2.71 -2.28 10.74
CA GLU A 42 -2.85 -0.92 11.27
C GLU A 42 -2.14 0.10 10.37
N PHE A 43 -0.91 -0.19 9.95
CA PHE A 43 -0.15 0.59 8.98
C PHE A 43 -0.91 0.74 7.65
N LEU A 44 -1.48 -0.34 7.12
CA LEU A 44 -2.29 -0.27 5.91
C LEU A 44 -3.52 0.63 6.10
N THR A 45 -4.11 0.63 7.29
CA THR A 45 -5.23 1.52 7.63
C THR A 45 -4.79 2.99 7.64
N GLU A 46 -3.63 3.30 8.21
CA GLU A 46 -3.06 4.65 8.22
C GLU A 46 -2.70 5.15 6.82
N VAL A 47 -2.12 4.30 5.98
CA VAL A 47 -1.83 4.62 4.57
C VAL A 47 -3.10 4.89 3.78
N GLU A 48 -4.16 4.11 3.99
CA GLU A 48 -5.46 4.36 3.35
C GLU A 48 -6.08 5.70 3.78
N ALA A 49 -5.91 6.06 5.07
CA ALA A 49 -6.34 7.36 5.57
C ALA A 49 -5.59 8.50 4.89
N LEU A 50 -4.30 8.32 4.60
CA LEU A 50 -3.49 9.30 3.86
C LEU A 50 -4.01 9.51 2.42
N CYS A 51 -4.47 8.45 1.74
CA CYS A 51 -5.09 8.56 0.41
C CYS A 51 -6.41 9.35 0.40
N ARG A 52 -7.05 9.54 1.55
CA ARG A 52 -8.28 10.33 1.69
C ARG A 52 -8.00 11.79 2.08
N LEU A 53 -6.73 12.15 2.30
CA LEU A 53 -6.34 13.50 2.64
C LEU A 53 -6.68 14.43 1.46
N ASP A 54 -7.49 15.46 1.72
CA ASP A 54 -7.76 16.50 0.74
C ASP A 54 -6.52 17.39 0.56
N LEU A 55 -5.72 17.07 -0.46
CA LEU A 55 -4.52 17.82 -0.81
C LEU A 55 -4.83 19.28 -1.21
N GLY A 56 -6.04 19.60 -1.67
CA GLY A 56 -6.44 20.97 -2.01
C GLY A 56 -6.59 21.86 -0.78
N ALA A 57 -7.08 21.30 0.33
CA ALA A 57 -7.23 22.01 1.60
C ALA A 57 -5.91 22.20 2.36
N THR A 58 -4.86 21.43 2.03
CA THR A 58 -3.56 21.51 2.72
C THR A 58 -2.72 22.73 2.37
N GLY A 59 -3.08 23.50 1.32
CA GLY A 59 -2.33 24.68 0.89
C GLY A 59 -0.92 24.37 0.39
N LEU A 60 -0.64 23.11 0.02
CA LEU A 60 0.67 22.69 -0.46
C LEU A 60 1.03 23.41 -1.77
N PRO A 61 2.16 24.12 -1.84
CA PRO A 61 2.61 24.76 -3.07
C PRO A 61 3.13 23.69 -4.04
N GLY A 62 2.54 23.63 -5.24
CA GLY A 62 2.98 22.70 -6.28
C GLY A 62 2.17 22.83 -7.57
N ARG A 63 2.77 22.49 -8.71
CA ARG A 63 2.10 22.44 -10.02
C ARG A 63 1.80 20.99 -10.36
N LEU A 64 0.56 20.68 -10.72
CA LEU A 64 0.21 19.36 -11.25
C LEU A 64 0.99 19.09 -12.54
N PRO A 65 1.51 17.87 -12.76
CA PRO A 65 2.17 17.52 -14.00
C PRO A 65 1.21 17.72 -15.17
N ASP A 66 1.69 18.36 -16.25
CA ASP A 66 0.90 18.58 -17.45
C ASP A 66 0.40 17.23 -17.98
N LYS A 67 -0.92 17.09 -18.17
CA LYS A 67 -1.50 15.87 -18.74
C LYS A 67 -0.86 15.63 -20.10
N LYS A 68 0.05 14.65 -20.20
CA LYS A 68 0.44 14.12 -21.51
C LYS A 68 -0.83 13.58 -22.15
N ARG A 69 -1.39 14.32 -23.12
CA ARG A 69 -2.37 13.77 -24.05
C ARG A 69 -1.70 12.53 -24.66
N ARG A 70 -2.24 11.34 -24.37
CA ARG A 70 -1.88 10.15 -25.15
C ARG A 70 -2.19 10.48 -26.62
N PRO A 71 -1.27 10.22 -27.57
CA PRO A 71 -1.61 10.20 -28.98
C PRO A 71 -2.64 9.11 -29.28
#